data_AF-A0A7J3SL80-F1
#
_entry.id   AF-A0A7J3SL80-F1
#
_cell.length_a   1.000
_cell.length_b   1.000
_cell.length_c   1.000
_cell.angle_alpha   90.00
_cell.angle_beta   90.00
_cell.angle_gamma   90.00
#
_symmetry.space_group_name_H-M   'P 1'
#
loop_
_entity.id
_entity.type
_entity.pdbx_description
1 polymer ?
#
loop_
_entity_poly.entity_id
_entity_poly.type
_entity_poly.pdbx_seq_one_letter_code
_entity_poly.pdbx_strand_id
1 'polypeptide(L)'
;VIYSDTPHAFHVHALTIPLSDYFIFSSFIDKIKFERFITKGGWTRIFRYKGVEELAWVEGYTPNEEKVRKYGLEPYKYFLVRPPEIFASYYGWGTEGFKRIVKRLSENSKVALIPRYDDDALRYNDLNVEIISEPVLGLDLEYYSIATVSGGGTMSREAALLGVPSVTLFPLKIDVDAGLRSLGFPIYRATSYEEAMKIISGILTGSIKRVSESAAGKLEHPAIPLQKILEGDI
;
A
#
# COMPACT_ATOMS: atom_id res chain seq x y z
N VAL A 1 -6.00 -2.31 -22.71
CA VAL A 1 -6.39 -1.53 -21.50
C VAL A 1 -5.21 -1.48 -20.55
N ILE A 2 -4.92 -0.32 -19.94
CA ILE A 2 -3.87 -0.14 -18.93
C ILE A 2 -4.47 0.52 -17.68
N TYR A 3 -4.15 -0.03 -16.51
CA TYR A 3 -4.34 0.62 -15.21
C TYR A 3 -3.00 1.15 -14.69
N SER A 4 -3.01 2.32 -14.05
CA SER A 4 -1.84 2.83 -13.36
C SER A 4 -2.18 3.84 -12.29
N ASP A 5 -1.53 3.70 -11.13
CA ASP A 5 -1.50 4.68 -10.06
C ASP A 5 -0.10 5.32 -9.86
N THR A 6 0.85 5.00 -10.73
CA THR A 6 2.29 5.28 -10.57
C THR A 6 2.82 6.24 -11.65
N PRO A 7 2.48 7.53 -11.63
CA PRO A 7 2.92 8.49 -12.65
C PRO A 7 4.45 8.65 -12.74
N HIS A 8 5.18 8.21 -11.71
CA HIS A 8 6.63 8.21 -11.67
C HIS A 8 7.28 7.07 -12.47
N ALA A 9 6.53 6.04 -12.90
CA ALA A 9 7.04 4.91 -13.68
C ALA A 9 7.24 5.27 -15.17
N PHE A 10 8.13 6.22 -15.43
CA PHE A 10 8.31 6.86 -16.74
C PHE A 10 8.54 5.87 -17.88
N HIS A 11 9.50 4.96 -17.73
CA HIS A 11 9.91 4.05 -18.81
C HIS A 11 8.78 3.13 -19.26
N VAL A 12 8.03 2.58 -18.30
CA VAL A 12 6.88 1.70 -18.58
C VAL A 12 5.82 2.52 -19.31
N HIS A 13 5.43 3.66 -18.75
CA HIS A 13 4.33 4.47 -19.29
C HIS A 13 4.63 5.06 -20.67
N ALA A 14 5.88 5.45 -20.93
CA ALA A 14 6.30 5.94 -22.26
C ALA A 14 6.18 4.87 -23.35
N LEU A 15 6.30 3.58 -23.00
CA LEU A 15 6.24 2.47 -23.94
C LEU A 15 4.86 1.83 -24.04
N THR A 16 4.00 2.00 -23.03
CA THR A 16 2.72 1.27 -22.95
C THR A 16 1.50 2.17 -23.17
N ILE A 17 1.46 3.38 -22.58
CA ILE A 17 0.27 4.26 -22.67
C ILE A 17 -0.06 4.62 -24.12
N PRO A 18 0.89 5.07 -24.97
CA PRO A 18 0.59 5.41 -26.37
C PRO A 18 0.03 4.26 -27.21
N LEU A 19 0.25 3.01 -26.79
CA LEU A 19 -0.20 1.81 -27.50
C LEU A 19 -1.53 1.27 -26.96
N SER A 20 -2.07 1.87 -25.89
CA SER A 20 -3.31 1.39 -25.27
C SER A 20 -4.55 2.04 -25.88
N ASP A 21 -5.61 1.25 -26.05
CA ASP A 21 -6.93 1.78 -26.41
C ASP A 21 -7.55 2.56 -25.26
N TYR A 22 -7.31 2.10 -24.03
CA TYR A 22 -7.89 2.62 -22.80
C TYR A 22 -6.82 2.74 -21.72
N PHE A 23 -6.68 3.94 -21.16
CA PHE A 23 -5.82 4.25 -20.03
C PHE A 23 -6.68 4.69 -18.83
N ILE A 24 -6.61 3.91 -17.75
CA ILE A 24 -7.47 4.04 -16.57
C ILE A 24 -6.59 4.36 -15.36
N PHE A 25 -6.97 5.39 -14.59
CA PHE A 25 -6.26 5.73 -13.37
C PHE A 25 -7.16 6.41 -12.33
N SER A 26 -6.71 6.46 -11.08
CA SER A 26 -7.48 7.07 -10.01
C SER A 26 -7.70 8.58 -10.21
N SER A 27 -8.89 9.08 -9.87
CA SER A 27 -9.19 10.50 -9.86
C SER A 27 -8.44 11.28 -8.78
N PHE A 28 -7.76 10.60 -7.84
CA PHE A 28 -6.85 11.26 -6.89
C PHE A 28 -5.58 11.77 -7.57
N ILE A 29 -5.21 11.20 -8.73
CA ILE A 29 -4.04 11.61 -9.49
C ILE A 29 -4.44 12.71 -10.46
N ASP A 30 -3.69 13.81 -10.46
CA ASP A 30 -3.85 14.86 -11.46
C ASP A 30 -3.44 14.33 -12.84
N LYS A 31 -4.32 14.48 -13.83
CA LYS A 31 -4.11 14.05 -15.21
C LYS A 31 -2.81 14.65 -15.78
N ILE A 32 -2.42 15.86 -15.38
CA ILE A 32 -1.19 16.52 -15.87
C ILE A 32 0.07 15.67 -15.66
N LYS A 33 0.07 14.78 -14.65
CA LYS A 33 1.19 13.89 -14.38
C LYS A 33 1.38 12.82 -15.46
N PHE A 34 0.31 12.47 -16.16
CA PHE A 34 0.33 11.49 -17.25
C PHE A 34 0.32 12.11 -18.65
N GLU A 35 0.07 13.42 -18.80
CA GLU A 35 -0.03 14.08 -20.11
C GLU A 35 1.16 13.83 -21.02
N ARG A 36 2.37 13.75 -20.46
CA ARG A 36 3.61 13.47 -21.20
C ARG A 36 3.63 12.11 -21.92
N PHE A 37 2.78 11.16 -21.51
CA PHE A 37 2.69 9.83 -22.11
C PHE A 37 1.53 9.71 -23.09
N ILE A 38 0.67 10.74 -23.17
CA ILE A 38 -0.50 10.74 -24.04
C ILE A 38 -0.14 11.53 -25.30
N THR A 39 -0.04 10.84 -26.42
CA THR A 39 0.34 11.46 -27.70
C THR A 39 -0.80 12.34 -28.22
N LYS A 40 -0.44 13.55 -28.68
CA LYS A 40 -1.42 14.45 -29.32
C LYS A 40 -1.91 13.81 -30.61
N GLY A 41 -3.22 13.57 -30.71
CA GLY A 41 -3.82 12.85 -31.83
C GLY A 41 -3.73 11.31 -31.74
N GLY A 42 -3.25 10.77 -30.60
CA GLY A 42 -3.32 9.34 -30.31
C GLY A 42 -4.75 8.85 -30.07
N TRP A 43 -4.96 7.54 -30.18
CA TRP A 43 -6.27 6.90 -30.00
C TRP A 43 -6.58 6.49 -28.55
N THR A 44 -5.63 6.65 -27.62
CA THR A 44 -5.80 6.28 -26.22
C THR A 44 -6.90 7.10 -25.55
N ARG A 45 -7.97 6.42 -25.13
CA ARG A 45 -9.07 7.00 -24.35
C ARG A 45 -8.74 6.96 -22.87
N ILE A 46 -9.03 8.05 -22.16
CA ILE A 46 -8.68 8.20 -20.75
C ILE A 46 -9.94 8.07 -19.90
N PHE A 47 -9.88 7.19 -18.90
CA PHE A 47 -10.92 7.04 -17.89
C PHE A 47 -10.36 7.20 -16.49
N ARG A 48 -11.16 7.82 -15.62
CA ARG A 48 -10.79 8.04 -14.23
C ARG A 48 -11.91 7.53 -13.34
N TYR A 49 -11.51 6.94 -12.22
CA TYR A 49 -12.43 6.47 -11.18
C TYR A 49 -11.94 6.95 -9.81
N LYS A 50 -12.86 7.24 -8.91
CA LYS A 50 -12.56 7.72 -7.56
C LYS A 50 -12.27 6.56 -6.62
N GLY A 51 -11.21 5.80 -6.90
CA GLY A 51 -10.83 4.63 -6.12
C GLY A 51 -9.33 4.36 -6.15
N VAL A 52 -8.94 3.21 -5.62
CA VAL A 52 -7.59 2.65 -5.69
C VAL A 52 -7.68 1.20 -6.13
N GLU A 53 -6.60 0.66 -6.70
CA GLU A 53 -6.60 -0.68 -7.31
C GLU A 53 -6.77 -1.79 -6.26
N GLU A 54 -6.25 -1.58 -5.04
CA GLU A 54 -6.34 -2.53 -3.93
C GLU A 54 -7.78 -2.89 -3.54
N LEU A 55 -8.75 -2.03 -3.83
CA LEU A 55 -10.17 -2.35 -3.62
C LEU A 55 -10.61 -3.61 -4.36
N ALA A 56 -9.97 -3.94 -5.49
CA ALA A 56 -10.32 -5.11 -6.31
C ALA A 56 -10.27 -6.43 -5.53
N TRP A 57 -9.48 -6.50 -4.46
CA TRP A 57 -9.35 -7.69 -3.63
C TRP A 57 -9.61 -7.45 -2.14
N VAL A 58 -9.63 -6.18 -1.69
CA VAL A 58 -10.00 -5.83 -0.31
C VAL A 58 -11.52 -5.74 -0.15
N GLU A 59 -12.25 -5.25 -1.15
CA GLU A 59 -13.70 -5.13 -1.05
C GLU A 59 -14.37 -6.51 -0.94
N GLY A 60 -15.21 -6.70 0.09
CA GLY A 60 -15.85 -7.98 0.38
C GLY A 60 -14.94 -9.03 1.02
N TYR A 61 -13.68 -8.70 1.32
CA TYR A 61 -12.78 -9.61 2.01
C TYR A 61 -13.26 -9.88 3.45
N THR A 62 -13.24 -11.15 3.85
CA THR A 62 -13.59 -11.56 5.23
C THR A 62 -12.34 -12.09 5.94
N PRO A 63 -11.81 -11.37 6.94
CA PRO A 63 -10.62 -11.79 7.68
C PRO A 63 -10.81 -13.10 8.44
N ASN A 64 -9.78 -13.95 8.44
CA ASN A 64 -9.76 -15.21 9.18
C ASN A 64 -8.63 -15.23 10.23
N GLU A 65 -9.04 -15.26 11.50
CA GLU A 65 -8.15 -15.27 12.66
C GLU A 65 -7.22 -16.50 12.72
N GLU A 66 -7.66 -17.66 12.26
CA GLU A 66 -6.87 -18.90 12.30
C GLU A 66 -5.57 -18.77 11.49
N LYS A 67 -5.62 -18.02 10.38
CA LYS A 67 -4.46 -17.75 9.53
C LYS A 67 -3.42 -16.84 10.19
N VAL A 68 -3.78 -16.12 11.25
CA VAL A 68 -2.87 -15.33 12.06
C VAL A 68 -2.31 -16.19 13.20
N ARG A 69 -3.19 -16.95 13.87
CA ARG A 69 -2.81 -17.83 14.99
C ARG A 69 -1.82 -18.92 14.59
N LYS A 70 -1.84 -19.40 13.35
CA LYS A 70 -0.85 -20.39 12.86
C LYS A 70 0.61 -19.91 12.94
N TYR A 71 0.86 -18.59 13.00
CA TYR A 71 2.19 -18.01 13.19
C TYR A 71 2.50 -17.67 14.65
N GLY A 72 1.69 -18.14 15.61
CA GLY A 72 1.84 -17.76 17.02
C GLY A 72 1.55 -16.28 17.30
N LEU A 73 0.83 -15.61 16.39
CA LEU A 73 0.46 -14.20 16.54
C LEU A 73 -0.89 -14.08 17.25
N GLU A 74 -0.96 -13.18 18.23
CA GLU A 74 -2.22 -12.83 18.88
C GLU A 74 -2.90 -11.67 18.12
N PRO A 75 -4.19 -11.80 17.75
CA PRO A 75 -4.93 -10.73 17.11
C PRO A 75 -4.85 -9.41 17.88
N TYR A 76 -4.62 -8.34 17.13
CA TYR A 76 -4.48 -6.95 17.57
C TYR A 76 -3.30 -6.68 18.53
N LYS A 77 -2.29 -7.56 18.57
CA LYS A 77 -1.13 -7.44 19.47
C LYS A 77 0.24 -7.48 18.79
N TYR A 78 0.29 -7.38 17.46
CA TYR A 78 1.54 -7.30 16.71
C TYR A 78 1.51 -6.21 15.65
N PHE A 79 2.66 -5.67 15.29
CA PHE A 79 2.79 -4.87 14.07
C PHE A 79 3.11 -5.77 12.89
N LEU A 80 2.47 -5.53 11.75
CA LEU A 80 2.86 -6.17 10.50
C LEU A 80 3.88 -5.27 9.79
N VAL A 81 4.98 -5.85 9.33
CA VAL A 81 6.07 -5.14 8.68
C VAL A 81 6.37 -5.77 7.32
N ARG A 82 6.54 -4.92 6.30
CA ARG A 82 7.10 -5.36 5.02
C ARG A 82 8.26 -4.45 4.58
N PRO A 83 9.47 -4.99 4.37
CA PRO A 83 10.61 -4.24 3.88
C PRO A 83 10.37 -3.53 2.53
N PRO A 84 11.14 -2.47 2.24
CA PRO A 84 11.05 -1.72 1.00
C PRO A 84 11.40 -2.54 -0.24
N GLU A 85 10.96 -2.05 -1.39
CA GLU A 85 11.31 -2.61 -2.69
C GLU A 85 12.70 -2.12 -3.13
N ILE A 86 13.74 -2.81 -2.67
CA ILE A 86 15.13 -2.35 -2.81
C ILE A 86 15.68 -2.41 -4.23
N PHE A 87 15.07 -3.20 -5.12
CA PHE A 87 15.49 -3.32 -6.53
C PHE A 87 14.62 -2.49 -7.47
N ALA A 88 13.62 -1.76 -6.97
CA ALA A 88 12.87 -0.84 -7.82
C ALA A 88 13.77 0.28 -8.34
N SER A 89 13.57 0.65 -9.61
CA SER A 89 14.29 1.75 -10.24
C SER A 89 14.10 3.11 -9.54
N TYR A 90 13.00 3.26 -8.78
CA TYR A 90 12.74 4.46 -8.00
C TYR A 90 13.46 4.45 -6.65
N TYR A 91 13.93 3.31 -6.15
CA TYR A 91 14.43 3.16 -4.79
C TYR A 91 15.95 3.41 -4.70
N GLY A 92 16.31 4.57 -4.17
CA GLY A 92 17.72 4.97 -3.96
C GLY A 92 18.12 5.11 -2.48
N TRP A 93 17.27 4.69 -1.55
CA TRP A 93 17.50 4.85 -0.12
C TRP A 93 18.04 3.54 0.45
N GLY A 94 19.11 3.57 1.24
CA GLY A 94 19.66 2.33 1.83
C GLY A 94 18.67 1.62 2.77
N THR A 95 18.91 0.35 3.06
CA THR A 95 18.04 -0.46 3.93
C THR A 95 18.16 -0.15 5.42
N GLU A 96 19.23 0.55 5.83
CA GLU A 96 19.58 0.76 7.24
C GLU A 96 18.54 1.59 8.00
N GLY A 97 17.97 2.61 7.36
CA GLY A 97 16.93 3.43 7.96
C GLY A 97 15.69 2.62 8.33
N PHE A 98 15.25 1.74 7.43
CA PHE A 98 14.12 0.86 7.70
C PHE A 98 14.46 -0.18 8.76
N LYS A 99 15.66 -0.78 8.72
CA LYS A 99 16.11 -1.72 9.76
C LYS A 99 16.12 -1.10 11.16
N ARG A 100 16.53 0.16 11.28
CA ARG A 100 16.48 0.89 12.56
C ARG A 100 15.04 1.05 13.09
N ILE A 101 14.06 1.29 12.22
CA ILE A 101 12.64 1.36 12.61
C ILE A 101 12.15 0.00 13.11
N VAL A 102 12.42 -1.06 12.35
CA VAL A 102 12.02 -2.44 12.72
C VAL A 102 12.66 -2.84 14.03
N LYS A 103 13.95 -2.57 14.22
CA LYS A 103 14.65 -2.81 15.49
C LYS A 103 13.95 -2.12 16.65
N ARG A 104 13.71 -0.81 16.55
CA ARG A 104 13.05 -0.04 17.61
C ARG A 104 11.64 -0.56 17.93
N LEU A 105 10.91 -0.98 16.90
CA LEU A 105 9.57 -1.54 17.06
C LEU A 105 9.61 -2.89 17.78
N SER A 106 10.52 -3.77 17.38
CA SER A 106 10.69 -5.12 17.95
C SER A 106 11.19 -5.14 19.40
N GLU A 107 11.81 -4.04 19.88
CA GLU A 107 12.20 -3.88 21.28
C GLU A 107 11.00 -3.77 22.24
N ASN A 108 9.85 -3.28 21.75
CA ASN A 108 8.71 -2.93 22.60
C ASN A 108 7.39 -3.59 22.17
N SER A 109 7.39 -4.36 21.09
CA SER A 109 6.17 -4.94 20.52
C SER A 109 6.50 -6.20 19.72
N LYS A 110 5.54 -7.14 19.63
CA LYS A 110 5.64 -8.26 18.69
C LYS A 110 5.57 -7.70 17.27
N VAL A 111 6.47 -8.15 16.41
CA VAL A 111 6.55 -7.77 15.01
C VAL A 111 6.45 -9.03 14.16
N ALA A 112 5.52 -9.04 13.23
CA ALA A 112 5.45 -10.00 12.14
C ALA A 112 6.04 -9.36 10.89
N LEU A 113 7.05 -9.97 10.28
CA LEU A 113 7.74 -9.45 9.12
C LEU A 113 7.51 -10.38 7.92
N ILE A 114 6.91 -9.84 6.87
CA ILE A 114 6.82 -10.50 5.56
C ILE A 114 8.02 -10.02 4.75
N PRO A 115 9.01 -10.88 4.46
CA PRO A 115 10.16 -10.52 3.65
C PRO A 115 9.71 -10.20 2.22
N ARG A 116 10.43 -9.31 1.56
CA ARG A 116 10.24 -9.04 0.13
C ARG A 116 11.21 -9.85 -0.71
N TYR A 117 12.43 -10.04 -0.19
CA TYR A 117 13.49 -10.85 -0.78
C TYR A 117 14.04 -11.85 0.23
N ASP A 118 14.68 -12.92 -0.23
CA ASP A 118 15.34 -13.91 0.64
C ASP A 118 16.37 -13.24 1.57
N ASP A 119 17.06 -12.22 1.07
CA ASP A 119 18.01 -11.41 1.84
C ASP A 119 17.37 -10.63 3.00
N ASP A 120 16.06 -10.36 2.95
CA ASP A 120 15.37 -9.74 4.09
C ASP A 120 15.35 -10.68 5.28
N ALA A 121 15.14 -11.98 5.06
CA ALA A 121 15.14 -12.93 6.17
C ALA A 121 16.48 -12.90 6.92
N LEU A 122 17.59 -12.80 6.18
CA LEU A 122 18.93 -12.63 6.75
C LEU A 122 19.14 -11.24 7.38
N ARG A 123 18.63 -10.18 6.74
CA ARG A 123 18.78 -8.80 7.21
C ARG A 123 18.11 -8.54 8.56
N TYR A 124 17.05 -9.26 8.87
CA TYR A 124 16.23 -9.06 10.08
C TYR A 124 16.30 -10.21 11.09
N ASN A 125 17.05 -11.29 10.82
CA ASN A 125 17.14 -12.46 11.72
C ASN A 125 17.78 -12.17 13.09
N ASP A 126 18.54 -11.08 13.20
CA ASP A 126 19.19 -10.63 14.43
C ASP A 126 18.24 -9.84 15.34
N LEU A 127 17.02 -9.58 14.88
CA LEU A 127 15.97 -8.85 15.61
C LEU A 127 14.92 -9.81 16.18
N ASN A 128 14.20 -9.35 17.20
CA ASN A 128 13.09 -10.10 17.80
C ASN A 128 11.81 -9.98 16.92
N VAL A 129 11.85 -10.55 15.72
CA VAL A 129 10.76 -10.50 14.74
C VAL A 129 10.33 -11.91 14.33
N GLU A 130 9.04 -12.08 14.06
CA GLU A 130 8.47 -13.30 13.48
C GLU A 130 8.56 -13.19 11.95
N ILE A 131 9.45 -13.95 11.31
CA ILE A 131 9.65 -13.88 9.86
C ILE A 131 8.71 -14.88 9.17
N ILE A 132 7.77 -14.39 8.38
CA ILE A 132 6.80 -15.18 7.63
C ILE A 132 7.33 -15.36 6.21
N SER A 133 8.16 -16.38 5.98
CA SER A 133 8.84 -16.62 4.70
C SER A 133 8.02 -17.34 3.65
N GLU A 134 6.83 -17.85 4.00
CA GLU A 134 5.92 -18.47 3.04
C GLU A 134 5.11 -17.42 2.25
N PRO A 135 4.67 -17.72 1.02
CA PRO A 135 3.74 -16.87 0.31
C PRO A 135 2.41 -16.74 1.08
N VAL A 136 2.04 -15.51 1.44
CA VAL A 136 0.80 -15.21 2.17
C VAL A 136 0.00 -14.13 1.49
N LEU A 137 -1.33 -14.26 1.54
CA LEU A 137 -2.21 -13.11 1.35
C LEU A 137 -2.16 -12.27 2.63
N GLY A 138 -1.65 -11.05 2.53
CA GLY A 138 -1.37 -10.19 3.68
C GLY A 138 -2.60 -9.72 4.45
N LEU A 139 -3.79 -9.75 3.84
CA LEU A 139 -5.01 -9.12 4.37
C LEU A 139 -5.41 -9.62 5.77
N ASP A 140 -5.28 -10.92 6.05
CA ASP A 140 -5.57 -11.45 7.40
C ASP A 140 -4.60 -10.87 8.44
N LEU A 141 -3.31 -10.84 8.08
CA LEU A 141 -2.26 -10.30 8.93
C LEU A 141 -2.40 -8.79 9.12
N GLU A 142 -2.83 -8.06 8.10
CA GLU A 142 -3.09 -6.63 8.17
C GLU A 142 -4.28 -6.35 9.07
N TYR A 143 -5.42 -7.02 8.81
CA TYR A 143 -6.67 -6.82 9.53
C TYR A 143 -6.52 -7.02 11.02
N TYR A 144 -5.77 -8.04 11.46
CA TYR A 144 -5.55 -8.33 12.88
C TYR A 144 -4.26 -7.70 13.44
N SER A 145 -3.55 -6.82 12.73
CA SER A 145 -2.37 -6.13 13.30
C SER A 145 -2.75 -4.96 14.23
N ILE A 146 -1.83 -4.41 15.00
CA ILE A 146 -1.99 -3.08 15.61
C ILE A 146 -1.98 -2.02 14.51
N ALA A 147 -1.00 -2.14 13.63
CA ALA A 147 -0.79 -1.34 12.44
C ALA A 147 0.16 -2.04 11.48
N THR A 148 0.14 -1.60 10.22
CA THR A 148 1.06 -2.06 9.18
C THR A 148 2.14 -1.01 8.91
N VAL A 149 3.41 -1.40 8.93
CA VAL A 149 4.56 -0.54 8.59
C VAL A 149 5.26 -1.11 7.36
N SER A 150 5.18 -0.40 6.23
CA SER A 150 5.69 -0.90 4.95
C SER A 150 6.66 0.07 4.30
N GLY A 151 7.68 -0.46 3.62
CA GLY A 151 8.46 0.33 2.66
C GLY A 151 7.77 0.48 1.30
N GLY A 152 6.66 -0.23 1.08
CA GLY A 152 5.81 -0.15 -0.11
C GLY A 152 4.53 0.67 0.10
N GLY A 153 3.79 0.91 -0.99
CA GLY A 153 2.46 1.54 -0.95
C GLY A 153 1.31 0.54 -0.78
N THR A 154 1.34 -0.57 -1.53
CA THR A 154 0.22 -1.54 -1.63
C THR A 154 -0.28 -2.02 -0.26
N MET A 155 0.56 -2.67 0.55
CA MET A 155 0.17 -3.13 1.90
C MET A 155 -0.28 -2.01 2.84
N SER A 156 0.25 -0.79 2.67
CA SER A 156 -0.23 0.33 3.46
C SER A 156 -1.63 0.77 3.03
N ARG A 157 -1.96 0.68 1.73
CA ARG A 157 -3.30 0.94 1.21
C ARG A 157 -4.28 -0.17 1.58
N GLU A 158 -3.89 -1.43 1.44
CA GLU A 158 -4.69 -2.60 1.84
C GLU A 158 -5.10 -2.49 3.32
N ALA A 159 -4.12 -2.32 4.22
CA ALA A 159 -4.38 -2.13 5.64
C ALA A 159 -5.30 -0.93 5.92
N ALA A 160 -5.08 0.20 5.25
CA ALA A 160 -5.89 1.39 5.45
C ALA A 160 -7.34 1.19 4.98
N LEU A 161 -7.56 0.49 3.86
CA LEU A 161 -8.89 0.14 3.35
C LEU A 161 -9.64 -0.81 4.30
N LEU A 162 -8.92 -1.72 4.97
CA LEU A 162 -9.41 -2.55 6.08
C LEU A 162 -9.63 -1.76 7.39
N GLY A 163 -9.45 -0.43 7.36
CA GLY A 163 -9.60 0.45 8.52
C GLY A 163 -8.43 0.40 9.51
N VAL A 164 -7.34 -0.28 9.18
CA VAL A 164 -6.15 -0.44 10.04
C VAL A 164 -5.14 0.67 9.80
N PRO A 165 -4.61 1.32 10.85
CA PRO A 165 -3.54 2.31 10.68
C PRO A 165 -2.35 1.74 9.93
N SER A 166 -1.85 2.50 8.97
CA SER A 166 -0.67 2.12 8.20
C SER A 166 0.33 3.25 8.08
N VAL A 167 1.61 2.88 8.13
CA VAL A 167 2.76 3.77 7.95
C VAL A 167 3.52 3.29 6.73
N THR A 168 3.54 4.10 5.69
CA THR A 168 4.38 3.86 4.51
C THR A 168 5.64 4.70 4.59
N LEU A 169 6.78 4.06 4.35
CA LEU A 169 8.06 4.71 4.07
C LEU A 169 8.35 4.76 2.57
N PHE A 170 7.30 4.69 1.75
CA PHE A 170 7.45 4.84 0.31
C PHE A 170 8.12 6.20 0.01
N PRO A 171 9.19 6.18 -0.80
CA PRO A 171 10.06 7.34 -0.88
C PRO A 171 9.43 8.54 -1.57
N LEU A 172 8.48 8.30 -2.47
CA LEU A 172 7.76 9.34 -3.20
C LEU A 172 6.44 9.68 -2.52
N LYS A 173 5.97 10.90 -2.72
CA LYS A 173 4.59 11.25 -2.38
C LYS A 173 3.68 10.63 -3.43
N ILE A 174 2.80 9.73 -3.00
CA ILE A 174 1.82 9.04 -3.84
C ILE A 174 0.46 9.71 -3.70
N ASP A 175 -0.16 10.07 -4.83
CA ASP A 175 -1.41 10.85 -4.81
C ASP A 175 -2.60 10.04 -4.31
N VAL A 176 -2.65 8.74 -4.62
CA VAL A 176 -3.72 7.87 -4.14
C VAL A 176 -3.69 7.72 -2.62
N ASP A 177 -2.50 7.67 -2.00
CA ASP A 177 -2.35 7.65 -0.54
C ASP A 177 -2.87 8.96 0.08
N ALA A 178 -2.54 10.10 -0.54
CA ALA A 178 -3.06 11.41 -0.12
C ALA A 178 -4.59 11.51 -0.30
N GLY A 179 -5.12 10.94 -1.39
CA GLY A 179 -6.54 10.84 -1.68
C GLY A 179 -7.27 10.04 -0.61
N LEU A 180 -6.79 8.83 -0.30
CA LEU A 180 -7.30 8.01 0.81
C LEU A 180 -7.23 8.77 2.14
N ARG A 181 -6.09 9.40 2.45
CA ARG A 181 -5.94 10.17 3.68
C ARG A 181 -6.97 11.30 3.80
N SER A 182 -7.26 12.00 2.70
CA SER A 182 -8.27 13.08 2.66
C SER A 182 -9.70 12.58 2.89
N LEU A 183 -9.99 11.32 2.58
CA LEU A 183 -11.29 10.69 2.80
C LEU A 183 -11.47 10.11 4.21
N GLY A 184 -10.42 10.17 5.03
CA GLY A 184 -10.41 9.74 6.42
C GLY A 184 -9.73 8.39 6.66
N PHE A 185 -9.15 7.76 5.64
CA PHE A 185 -8.41 6.50 5.82
C PHE A 185 -7.13 6.72 6.65
N PRO A 186 -6.73 5.75 7.49
CA PRO A 186 -5.64 5.90 8.44
C PRO A 186 -4.28 5.54 7.82
N ILE A 187 -3.99 6.05 6.62
CA ILE A 187 -2.72 5.87 5.92
C ILE A 187 -1.81 7.09 6.13
N TYR A 188 -0.56 6.84 6.54
CA TYR A 188 0.40 7.89 6.86
C TYR A 188 1.72 7.63 6.16
N ARG A 189 2.31 8.66 5.56
CA ARG A 189 3.65 8.58 4.99
C ARG A 189 4.66 9.18 5.95
N ALA A 190 5.75 8.47 6.18
CA ALA A 190 6.92 8.96 6.89
C ALA A 190 8.12 9.06 5.95
N THR A 191 8.86 10.16 6.05
CA THR A 191 10.07 10.41 5.26
C THR A 191 11.36 10.30 6.08
N SER A 192 11.23 10.15 7.40
CA SER A 192 12.36 9.94 8.31
C SER A 192 12.03 8.95 9.42
N TYR A 193 13.07 8.51 10.12
CA TYR A 193 12.93 7.69 11.32
C TYR A 193 12.09 8.39 12.39
N GLU A 194 12.34 9.68 12.64
CA GLU A 194 11.65 10.48 13.66
C GLU A 194 10.16 10.62 13.35
N GLU A 195 9.81 10.84 12.08
CA GLU A 195 8.41 10.93 11.63
C GLU A 195 7.70 9.58 11.76
N ALA A 196 8.36 8.49 11.35
CA ALA A 196 7.82 7.14 11.50
C ALA A 196 7.56 6.81 12.98
N MET A 197 8.51 7.08 13.86
CA MET A 197 8.35 6.84 15.30
C MET A 197 7.28 7.73 15.94
N LYS A 198 7.11 8.97 15.47
CA LYS A 198 6.03 9.86 15.91
C LYS A 198 4.66 9.28 15.55
N ILE A 199 4.49 8.78 14.33
CA ILE A 199 3.24 8.16 13.88
C ILE A 199 2.97 6.87 14.67
N ILE A 200 3.98 6.00 14.81
CA ILE A 200 3.89 4.76 15.60
C ILE A 200 3.51 5.06 17.05
N SER A 201 4.12 6.07 17.68
CA SER A 201 3.74 6.52 19.02
C SER A 201 2.29 7.01 19.06
N GLY A 202 1.84 7.71 18.02
CA GLY A 202 0.45 8.13 17.89
C GLY A 202 -0.54 6.95 17.85
N ILE A 203 -0.15 5.87 17.16
CA ILE A 203 -0.92 4.61 17.10
C ILE A 203 -0.96 3.95 18.49
N LEU A 204 0.18 3.79 19.15
CA LEU A 204 0.29 3.13 20.46
C LEU A 204 -0.44 3.90 21.58
N THR A 205 -0.44 5.22 21.51
CA THR A 205 -1.16 6.09 22.46
C THR A 205 -2.65 6.23 22.15
N GLY A 206 -3.10 5.70 21.00
CA GLY A 206 -4.49 5.78 20.54
C GLY A 206 -4.90 7.16 20.01
N SER A 207 -3.96 8.06 19.71
CA SER A 207 -4.28 9.31 18.98
C SER A 207 -4.52 9.06 17.48
N ILE A 208 -3.93 7.99 16.93
CA ILE A 208 -4.25 7.42 15.63
C ILE A 208 -4.96 6.09 15.88
N LYS A 209 -6.19 5.96 15.36
CA LYS A 209 -7.05 4.80 15.62
C LYS A 209 -7.45 4.12 14.32
N ARG A 210 -7.91 2.87 14.46
CA ARG A 210 -8.70 2.21 13.44
C ARG A 210 -9.93 3.03 13.09
N VAL A 211 -10.32 2.99 11.83
CA VAL A 211 -11.57 3.58 11.33
C VAL A 211 -12.52 2.48 10.89
N SER A 212 -13.82 2.77 10.82
CA SER A 212 -14.78 1.80 10.31
C SER A 212 -14.56 1.55 8.81
N GLU A 213 -14.69 0.29 8.40
CA GLU A 213 -14.60 -0.12 6.98
C GLU A 213 -15.65 0.57 6.08
N SER A 214 -16.71 1.12 6.66
CA SER A 214 -17.73 1.91 5.95
C SER A 214 -17.17 3.13 5.19
N ALA A 215 -15.92 3.53 5.44
CA ALA A 215 -15.22 4.52 4.62
C ALA A 215 -15.03 4.07 3.16
N ALA A 216 -15.01 2.76 2.88
CA ALA A 216 -14.87 2.19 1.53
C ALA A 216 -16.03 2.56 0.60
N GLY A 217 -17.25 2.77 1.13
CA GLY A 217 -18.41 3.20 0.31
C GLY A 217 -18.27 4.59 -0.33
N LYS A 218 -17.20 5.33 -0.04
CA LYS A 218 -16.85 6.61 -0.69
C LYS A 218 -16.01 6.43 -1.96
N LEU A 219 -15.57 5.21 -2.25
CA LEU A 219 -14.68 4.87 -3.35
C LEU A 219 -15.43 4.08 -4.43
N GLU A 220 -15.01 4.26 -5.68
CA GLU A 220 -15.48 3.48 -6.81
C GLU A 220 -14.61 2.23 -6.97
N HIS A 221 -15.22 1.06 -7.11
CA HIS A 221 -14.50 -0.18 -7.38
C HIS A 221 -13.73 -0.07 -8.71
N PRO A 222 -12.45 -0.48 -8.76
CA PRO A 222 -11.59 -0.29 -9.92
C PRO A 222 -12.04 -1.04 -11.18
N ALA A 223 -12.92 -2.04 -11.07
CA ALA A 223 -13.48 -2.73 -12.24
C ALA A 223 -14.57 -1.92 -12.98
N ILE A 224 -15.15 -0.88 -12.36
CA ILE A 224 -16.26 -0.11 -12.96
C ILE A 224 -15.89 0.46 -14.34
N PRO A 225 -14.72 1.13 -14.54
CA PRO A 225 -14.32 1.58 -15.87
C PRO A 225 -14.20 0.45 -16.88
N LEU A 226 -13.66 -0.70 -16.48
CA LEU A 226 -13.51 -1.85 -17.38
C LEU A 226 -14.86 -2.45 -17.78
N GLN A 227 -15.81 -2.57 -16.84
CA GLN A 227 -17.17 -3.04 -17.12
C GLN A 227 -17.84 -2.17 -18.18
N LYS A 228 -17.80 -0.84 -18.00
CA LYS A 228 -18.35 0.12 -18.98
C LYS A 228 -17.71 0.00 -20.37
N ILE A 229 -16.40 -0.25 -20.43
CA ILE A 229 -15.70 -0.49 -21.71
C ILE A 229 -16.22 -1.77 -22.38
N LEU A 230 -16.37 -2.85 -21.61
CA LEU A 230 -16.81 -4.15 -22.13
C LEU A 230 -18.29 -4.13 -22.56
N GLU A 231 -19.12 -3.34 -21.88
CA GLU A 231 -20.54 -3.16 -22.18
C GLU A 231 -20.79 -2.23 -23.37
N GLY A 232 -19.75 -1.51 -23.83
CA GLY A 232 -19.86 -0.53 -24.92
C GLY A 232 -20.49 0.79 -24.50
N ASP A 233 -20.59 1.04 -23.19
CA ASP A 233 -21.09 2.28 -22.62
C ASP A 233 -20.10 3.45 -22.82
N ILE A 234 -18.83 3.17 -23.14
CA ILE A 234 -17.72 4.13 -23.36
C ILE A 234 -16.66 3.67 -24.38
#